data_AF-A0A815LCL9-F1
#
_entry.id   AF-A0A815LCL9-F1
#
_cell.length_a   1.000
_cell.length_b   1.000
_cell.length_c   1.000
_cell.angle_alpha   90.00
_cell.angle_beta   90.00
_cell.angle_gamma   90.00
#
_symmetry.space_group_name_H-M   'P 1'
#
loop_
_entity.id
_entity.type
_entity.pdbx_description
1 polymer ?
#
loop_
_entity_poly.entity_id
_entity_poly.type
_entity_poly.pdbx_seq_one_letter_code
_entity_poly.pdbx_strand_id
1 'polypeptide(L)' 'KWGFTKFTREDYDRLLQQGQLQYDGGNVKYLPNHGPLEHWKKRQAV' A
#
# COMPACT_ATOMS: atom_id res chain seq x y z
N LYS A 1 15.41 -3.26 -1.19
CA LYS A 1 14.53 -4.23 -0.49
C LYS A 1 14.29 -3.74 0.94
N TRP A 2 13.07 -3.82 1.44
CA TRP A 2 12.67 -3.37 2.78
C TRP A 2 12.10 -4.55 3.57
N GLY A 3 12.90 -5.11 4.49
CA GLY A 3 12.56 -6.34 5.20
C GLY A 3 12.23 -7.49 4.25
N PHE A 4 11.07 -8.10 4.45
CA PHE A 4 10.54 -9.19 3.61
C PHE A 4 9.75 -8.72 2.38
N THR A 5 9.63 -7.41 2.17
CA THR A 5 8.88 -6.86 1.04
C THR A 5 9.74 -6.71 -0.21
N LYS A 6 9.09 -6.71 -1.38
CA LYS A 6 9.76 -6.50 -2.68
C LYS A 6 10.18 -5.04 -2.94
N PHE A 7 9.75 -4.09 -2.11
CA PHE A 7 9.96 -2.66 -2.32
C PHE A 7 11.32 -2.19 -1.81
N THR A 8 11.83 -1.09 -2.34
CA THR A 8 12.95 -0.35 -1.72
C THR A 8 12.44 0.42 -0.50
N ARG A 9 13.34 0.96 0.33
CA ARG A 9 12.93 1.76 1.50
C ARG A 9 12.18 3.03 1.06
N GLU A 10 12.65 3.66 -0.01
CA GLU A 10 12.06 4.86 -0.61
C GLU A 10 10.68 4.56 -1.22
N ASP A 11 10.56 3.47 -2.00
CA ASP A 11 9.27 3.06 -2.56
C ASP A 11 8.27 2.68 -1.48
N TYR A 12 8.72 1.98 -0.44
CA TYR A 12 7.86 1.58 0.67
C TYR A 12 7.27 2.80 1.36
N ASP A 13 8.10 3.80 1.67
CA ASP A 13 7.67 5.04 2.31
C ASP A 13 6.69 5.83 1.42
N ARG A 14 7.01 5.97 0.12
CA ARG A 14 6.12 6.61 -0.85
C ARG A 14 4.75 5.92 -0.94
N LEU A 15 4.74 4.59 -1.10
CA LEU A 15 3.51 3.82 -1.24
C LEU A 15 2.69 3.79 0.07
N LEU A 16 3.36 3.89 1.21
CA LEU A 16 2.71 4.03 2.51
C LEU A 16 2.04 5.40 2.65
N GLN A 17 2.74 6.49 2.31
CA GLN A 17 2.18 7.85 2.28
C GLN A 17 0.98 7.96 1.33
N GLN A 18 0.98 7.23 0.22
CA GLN A 18 -0.13 7.19 -0.74
C GLN A 18 -1.30 6.30 -0.29
N GLY A 19 -1.20 5.58 0.82
CA GLY A 19 -2.23 4.64 1.28
C GLY A 19 -2.39 3.42 0.37
N GLN A 20 -1.33 3.04 -0.36
CA GLN A 20 -1.31 1.89 -1.27
C GLN A 20 -0.72 0.63 -0.64
N LEU A 21 -0.23 0.70 0.60
CA LEU A 21 0.22 -0.44 1.37
C LEU A 21 -0.68 -0.64 2.58
N GLN A 22 -1.27 -1.83 2.67
CA GLN A 22 -2.01 -2.28 3.85
C GLN A 22 -1.23 -3.37 4.56
N TYR A 23 -1.12 -3.28 5.87
CA TYR A 23 -0.52 -4.33 6.69
C TYR A 23 -1.38 -5.60 6.66
N ASP A 24 -0.77 -6.74 6.34
CA ASP A 24 -1.40 -8.06 6.19
C ASP A 24 -0.60 -9.09 7.00
N GLY A 25 -0.55 -8.89 8.32
CA GLY A 25 0.19 -9.75 9.25
C GLY A 25 1.71 -9.70 9.02
N GLY A 26 2.31 -10.77 8.48
CA GLY A 26 3.76 -10.82 8.30
C GLY A 26 4.31 -9.96 7.14
N ASN A 27 3.43 -9.48 6.25
CA ASN A 27 3.79 -8.74 5.04
C ASN A 27 2.86 -7.55 4.80
N VAL A 28 3.03 -6.90 3.65
CA VAL A 28 2.12 -5.85 3.17
C VAL A 28 1.40 -6.29 1.91
N LYS A 29 0.13 -5.92 1.81
CA LYS A 29 -0.68 -6.05 0.61
C LYS A 29 -0.61 -4.76 -0.18
N TYR A 30 -0.20 -4.88 -1.45
CA TYR A 30 -0.22 -3.77 -2.39
C TYR A 30 -1.63 -3.56 -2.94
N LEU A 31 -2.13 -2.34 -2.81
CA LEU A 31 -3.45 -1.93 -3.24
C LEU A 31 -3.31 -0.95 -4.42
N PRO A 32 -3.47 -1.40 -5.67
CA PRO A 32 -3.28 -0.55 -6.83
C PRO A 32 -4.32 0.58 -6.89
N ASN A 33 -4.02 1.62 -7.67
CA ASN A 33 -4.98 2.68 -8.04
C ASN A 33 -5.86 2.26 -9.23
N HIS A 34 -6.05 0.96 -9.42
CA HIS A 34 -6.85 0.38 -10.49
C HIS A 34 -8.02 -0.41 -9.89
N GLY A 35 -9.18 -0.31 -10.53
CA GLY A 35 -10.42 -0.92 -10.08
C GLY A 35 -11.48 0.10 -9.65
N PRO A 36 -12.55 -0.36 -8.99
CA PRO A 36 -13.68 0.50 -8.62
C PRO A 36 -13.24 1.65 -7.72
N LEU A 37 -13.68 2.87 -8.05
CA LEU A 37 -13.36 4.08 -7.28
C LEU A 37 -13.82 3.96 -5.83
N GLU A 38 -14.88 3.20 -5.55
CA GLU A 38 -15.35 2.90 -4.20
C GLU A 38 -14.28 2.27 -3.32
N HIS A 39 -13.47 1.35 -3.87
CA HIS A 39 -12.36 0.73 -3.12
C HIS A 39 -11.26 1.74 -2.82
N TRP A 40 -11.02 2.71 -3.71
CA TRP A 40 -10.10 3.80 -3.44
C TRP A 40 -10.66 4.74 -2.36
N LYS A 41 -11.93 5.16 -2.46
CA LYS A 41 -12.59 6.02 -1.47
C LYS A 41 -12.56 5.40 -0.07
N LYS A 42 -12.86 4.11 0.07
CA LYS A 42 -12.79 3.40 1.36
C LYS A 42 -11.40 3.41 1.99
N ARG A 43 -10.34 3.42 1.19
CA ARG A 43 -8.94 3.48 1.66
C ARG A 43 -8.49 4.89 2.05
N GLN A 44 -9.11 5.92 1.48
CA GLN A 44 -8.75 7.33 1.70
C GLN A 44 -9.63 8.02 2.74
N ALA A 45 -10.71 7.38 3.18
CA ALA A 45 -11.64 7.91 4.17
C ALA A 45 -11.17 7.74 5.63
N VAL A 46 -9.87 7.51 5.84
CA VAL A 46 -9.20 7.44 7.16
C VAL A 46 -8.64 8.79 7.56
#